data_AF-A0A9X1ZHH4-F1
#
_entry.id   AF-A0A9X1ZHH4-F1
#
_cell.length_a   1.000
_cell.length_b   1.000
_cell.length_c   1.000
_cell.angle_alpha   90.00
_cell.angle_beta   90.00
_cell.angle_gamma   90.00
#
_symmetry.space_group_name_H-M   'P 1'
#
loop_
_entity.id
_entity.type
_entity.pdbx_description
1 polymer ?
#
loop_
_entity_poly.entity_id
_entity_poly.type
_entity_poly.pdbx_seq_one_letter_code
_entity_poly.pdbx_strand_id
1 'polypeptide(L)' 'MTSINQQLVDALGIMVMGMGLVFIFLSILIVGITIVAKFNPIPQPVKPVPGATNTTTAQGLDPKLVAAITSAIHQYRA' A
#
# COMPACT_ATOMS: atom_id res chain seq x y z
N MET A 1 12.30 -47.34 28.79
CA MET A 1 11.04 -46.56 28.80
C MET A 1 11.44 -45.12 29.06
N THR A 2 11.63 -44.32 28.02
CA THR A 2 11.95 -42.89 28.17
C THR A 2 10.73 -42.19 28.75
N SER A 3 10.92 -41.50 29.87
CA SER A 3 9.84 -40.85 30.61
C SER A 3 9.16 -39.81 29.73
N ILE A 4 7.82 -39.86 29.60
CA ILE A 4 6.98 -38.92 28.84
C ILE A 4 7.34 -37.44 29.07
N ASN A 5 7.80 -37.10 30.28
CA ASN A 5 8.27 -35.76 30.61
C ASN A 5 9.41 -35.29 29.70
N GLN A 6 10.38 -36.16 29.36
CA GLN A 6 11.47 -35.80 28.45
C GLN A 6 10.99 -35.55 27.02
N GLN A 7 10.09 -36.39 26.51
CA GLN A 7 9.49 -36.17 25.18
C GLN A 7 8.71 -34.86 25.12
N LEU A 8 8.06 -34.46 26.21
CA LEU A 8 7.35 -33.19 26.28
C LEU A 8 8.32 -32.00 26.23
N VAL A 9 9.44 -32.08 26.94
CA VAL A 9 10.49 -31.04 26.93
C VAL A 9 11.14 -30.94 25.55
N ASP A 10 11.43 -32.07 24.92
CA ASP A 10 11.97 -32.09 23.55
C ASP A 10 10.98 -31.48 22.56
N ALA A 11 9.70 -31.88 22.61
CA ALA A 11 8.66 -31.33 21.74
C ALA A 11 8.48 -29.82 21.94
N LEU A 12 8.55 -29.35 23.20
CA LEU A 12 8.50 -27.92 23.51
C LEU A 12 9.71 -27.17 22.92
N GLY A 13 10.91 -27.78 22.99
CA GLY A 13 12.11 -27.24 22.35
C GLY A 13 11.95 -27.09 20.84
N ILE A 14 11.40 -28.10 20.16
CA ILE A 14 11.13 -28.05 18.71
C ILE A 14 10.06 -26.99 18.38
N MET A 15 9.02 -26.84 19.21
CA MET A 15 8.01 -25.79 19.03
C MET A 15 8.63 -24.39 19.10
N VAL A 16 9.44 -24.13 20.12
CA VAL A 16 10.12 -22.84 20.28
C VAL A 16 11.09 -22.58 19.13
N MET A 17 11.84 -23.59 18.70
CA MET A 17 12.72 -23.52 17.53
C MET A 17 11.94 -23.12 16.27
N GLY A 18 10.80 -23.76 16.02
CA GLY A 18 9.93 -23.47 14.88
C GLY A 18 9.36 -22.05 14.92
N MET A 19 8.86 -21.63 16.08
CA MET A 19 8.34 -20.27 16.28
C MET A 19 9.44 -19.21 16.11
N GLY A 20 10.65 -19.48 16.60
CA GLY A 20 11.79 -18.59 16.41
C GLY A 20 12.17 -18.41 14.94
N LEU A 21 12.22 -19.50 14.17
CA LEU A 21 12.51 -19.44 12.73
C LEU A 21 11.46 -18.63 11.96
N VAL A 22 10.17 -18.88 12.23
CA VAL A 22 9.07 -18.13 11.59
C VAL A 22 9.16 -16.64 11.93
N PHE A 23 9.48 -16.31 13.18
CA PHE A 23 9.62 -14.92 13.62
C PHE A 23 10.79 -14.22 12.90
N ILE A 24 11.94 -14.88 12.78
CA ILE A 24 13.10 -14.36 12.02
C ILE A 24 12.72 -14.16 10.56
N PHE A 25 12.06 -15.13 9.94
CA PHE A 25 11.63 -15.06 8.54
C PHE A 25 10.68 -13.89 8.28
N LEU A 26 9.65 -13.73 9.11
CA LEU A 26 8.71 -12.61 9.02
C LEU A 26 9.40 -11.27 9.26
N SER A 27 10.32 -11.20 10.23
CA SER A 27 11.09 -9.98 10.50
C SER A 27 11.91 -9.54 9.29
N ILE A 28 12.58 -10.49 8.63
CA ILE A 28 13.33 -10.23 7.38
C ILE A 28 12.38 -9.73 6.28
N LEU A 29 11.19 -10.35 6.15
CA LEU A 29 10.18 -9.95 5.18
C LEU A 29 9.71 -8.50 5.41
N ILE A 30 9.42 -8.14 6.65
CA ILE A 30 9.00 -6.79 7.06
C ILE A 30 10.10 -5.77 6.77
N VAL A 31 11.36 -6.09 7.07
CA VAL A 31 12.50 -5.24 6.75
C VAL A 31 12.61 -5.06 5.23
N GLY A 32 12.47 -6.12 4.44
CA GLY A 32 12.49 -6.06 2.98
C GLY A 32 11.40 -5.14 2.41
N ILE A 33 10.16 -5.28 2.88
CA ILE A 33 9.04 -4.43 2.47
C ILE A 33 9.29 -2.97 2.85
N THR A 34 9.84 -2.72 4.04
CA THR A 34 10.16 -1.37 4.53
C THR A 34 11.26 -0.72 3.68
N ILE A 35 12.27 -1.49 3.27
CA ILE A 35 13.33 -1.04 2.37
C ILE A 35 12.73 -0.63 1.01
N VAL A 36 11.86 -1.47 0.44
CA VAL A 36 11.19 -1.17 -0.83
C VAL A 36 10.31 0.08 -0.71
N ALA A 37 9.54 0.22 0.38
CA ALA A 37 8.71 1.39 0.65
C ALA A 37 9.53 2.68 0.82
N LYS A 38 10.74 2.58 1.38
CA LYS A 38 11.66 3.71 1.52
C LYS A 38 12.30 4.12 0.20
N PHE A 39 12.62 3.17 -0.68
CA PHE A 39 13.20 3.46 -2.00
C PHE A 39 12.18 3.95 -3.02
N ASN A 40 10.90 3.62 -2.83
CA ASN A 40 9.82 4.15 -3.66
C ASN A 40 8.88 5.00 -2.80
N PRO A 41 9.21 6.29 -2.54
CA PRO A 41 8.32 7.20 -1.85
C PRO A 41 7.06 7.40 -2.70
N ILE A 42 6.07 6.54 -2.47
CA ILE A 42 4.72 6.74 -2.98
C ILE A 42 4.28 8.09 -2.40
N PRO A 43 3.78 9.03 -3.22
CA PRO A 43 3.25 10.28 -2.72
C PRO A 43 2.25 9.97 -1.61
N GLN A 44 2.51 10.50 -0.42
CA GLN A 44 1.59 10.40 0.71
C GLN A 44 0.19 10.79 0.20
N PRO A 45 -0.86 10.01 0.50
CA PRO A 45 -2.21 10.46 0.22
C PRO A 45 -2.37 11.77 0.98
N VAL A 46 -2.52 12.86 0.21
CA VAL A 46 -2.65 14.22 0.72
C VAL A 46 -3.78 14.16 1.74
N LYS A 47 -3.46 14.37 3.03
CA LYS A 47 -4.47 14.47 4.08
C LYS A 47 -5.50 15.47 3.59
N PRO A 48 -6.80 15.13 3.52
CA PRO A 48 -7.81 16.11 3.15
C PRO A 48 -7.68 17.28 4.12
N VAL A 49 -7.28 18.44 3.60
CA VAL A 49 -7.28 19.68 4.37
C VAL A 49 -8.75 19.99 4.66
N PRO A 50 -9.19 20.08 5.93
CA PRO A 50 -10.54 20.50 6.25
C PRO A 50 -10.69 21.95 5.77
N GLY A 51 -11.41 22.16 4.67
CA GLY A 51 -11.58 23.48 4.06
C GLY A 51 -11.37 23.55 2.55
N ALA A 52 -11.01 22.44 1.88
CA ALA A 52 -11.17 22.37 0.43
C ALA A 52 -12.67 22.29 0.10
N THR A 53 -13.31 23.45 -0.03
CA THR A 53 -14.63 23.57 -0.65
C THR A 53 -14.50 22.95 -2.03
N ASN A 54 -15.00 21.73 -2.18
CA ASN A 54 -15.33 21.20 -3.49
C ASN A 54 -16.39 22.15 -4.04
N THR A 55 -15.97 23.12 -4.85
CA THR A 55 -16.90 23.91 -5.64
C THR A 55 -17.56 22.92 -6.57
N THR A 56 -18.76 22.49 -6.18
CA THR A 56 -19.76 21.91 -7.04
C THR A 56 -19.97 22.89 -8.18
N THR A 57 -19.23 22.74 -9.28
CA THR A 57 -19.61 23.39 -10.53
C THR A 57 -20.80 22.59 -11.04
N ALA A 58 -21.96 23.19 -10.81
CA ALA A 58 -23.26 22.72 -11.23
C ALA A 58 -23.25 22.23 -12.69
N GLN A 59 -24.16 21.30 -12.95
CA GLN A 59 -24.43 20.60 -14.20
C GLN A 59 -24.61 21.54 -15.42
N GLY A 60 -23.50 22.01 -15.96
CA GLY A 60 -23.39 22.64 -17.27
C GLY A 60 -22.02 22.28 -17.80
N LEU A 61 -21.96 21.75 -19.04
CA LEU A 61 -20.72 21.36 -19.71
C LEU A 61 -19.63 22.41 -19.46
N ASP A 62 -18.50 21.98 -18.89
CA ASP A 62 -17.39 22.86 -18.53
C ASP A 62 -17.00 23.66 -19.79
N PRO A 63 -17.12 25.01 -19.77
CA PRO A 63 -16.76 25.86 -20.90
C PRO A 63 -15.34 25.60 -21.40
N LYS A 64 -14.45 25.14 -20.52
CA LYS A 64 -13.08 24.75 -20.86
C LYS A 64 -13.04 23.49 -21.72
N LEU A 65 -13.91 22.51 -21.44
CA LEU A 65 -14.01 21.28 -22.23
C LEU A 65 -14.56 21.58 -23.62
N VAL A 66 -15.57 22.45 -23.71
CA VAL A 66 -16.13 22.89 -25.00
C VAL A 66 -15.08 23.65 -25.83
N ALA A 67 -14.33 24.57 -25.23
CA ALA A 67 -13.26 25.29 -25.91
C ALA A 67 -12.15 24.36 -26.44
N ALA A 68 -11.75 23.35 -25.66
CA ALA A 68 -10.75 22.37 -26.08
C ALA A 68 -11.24 21.48 -27.24
N ILE A 69 -12.51 21.08 -27.22
CA ILE A 69 -13.10 20.32 -28.33
C ILE A 69 -13.17 21.20 -29.59
N THR A 70 -13.61 22.46 -29.47
CA THR A 70 -13.67 23.39 -30.60
C THR A 70 -12.29 23.68 -31.21
N SER A 71 -11.23 23.81 -30.40
CA SER A 71 -9.87 24.01 -30.91
C SER A 71 -9.36 22.77 -31.64
N ALA A 72 -9.64 21.57 -31.12
CA ALA A 72 -9.25 20.33 -31.77
C ALA A 72 -9.93 20.15 -33.14
N ILE A 73 -11.22 20.49 -33.25
CA ILE A 73 -11.95 20.43 -34.52
C ILE A 73 -11.42 21.47 -35.52
N HIS A 74 -11.11 22.68 -35.07
CA HIS A 74 -10.51 23.70 -35.95
C HIS A 74 -9.14 23.27 -36.46
N GLN A 75 -8.33 22.62 -35.63
CA GLN A 75 -7.00 22.14 -36.02
C GLN A 75 -7.04 20.94 -36.99
N TYR A 76 -8.08 20.11 -36.92
CA TYR A 76 -8.27 19.00 -37.86
C TYR A 76 -8.88 19.42 -39.20
N ARG A 77 -9.60 20.55 -39.24
CA ARG A 77 -10.25 21.08 -40.45
C ARG A 77 -9.45 22.16 -41.18
N ALA A 78 -8.26 22.52 -40.69
CA ALA A 78 -7.34 23.47 -41.31
C ALA A 78 -6.40 22.79 -42.31
#